data_AF-A0A973KM45-F1
#
_entry.id   AF-A0A973KM45-F1
#
_cell.length_a   1.000
_cell.length_b   1.000
_cell.length_c   1.000
_cell.angle_alpha   90.00
_cell.angle_beta   90.00
_cell.angle_gamma   90.00
#
_symmetry.space_group_name_H-M   'P 1'
#
loop_
_entity.id
_entity.type
_entity.pdbx_description
1 polymer ?
#
loop_
_entity_poly.entity_id
_entity_poly.type
_entity_poly.pdbx_seq_one_letter_code
_entity_poly.pdbx_strand_id
1 'polypeptide(L)'
;MRAITAEDAEKARKAIADLERTERLVTTVLVVLGIGGLIFTAVNVTLFAITHHVSKWIAWMLDPLVSVSLLGSLYIDGKLAAHGYRPGGWPLVLRLFSGLSTWLMNCWGSLYPDAQFTGWPAHPDPAGLLLHSVIPFLVIVLSEAGAGYRKFSTRKKIEHKALLDAWKDQEAARRAAEAEARRRREEADRAAEEAERKRAADLADEEKRAALETRKARDLADAKAREIRAAEDAEARRAERAREDAKARRREQLEDEERRRIADEQRARINRGNAEHAAELERQRILAEAQAEAAKIRAQGEAKAAADAREERRKAAEARRARTALPAALPVEGTAIPTAQPTALLEPRTALPAALLNGATALSGAEPTAKTRKLTAVPTAEADDVRGAEAKRKQIEDANFEAAVLLALGEEPTRKDFAARYGRGETWGRERYADAERLRDEDADFAARVAAEVARRGKPAESVTA
;
A
#
# COMPACT_ATOMS: atom_id res chain seq x y z
N MET A 1 -37.63 -27.08 0.18
CA MET A 1 -37.22 -28.45 -0.22
C MET A 1 -36.57 -29.15 0.96
N ARG A 2 -36.52 -30.50 0.99
CA ARG A 2 -35.68 -31.25 1.93
C ARG A 2 -34.22 -31.20 1.46
N ALA A 3 -33.28 -30.93 2.35
CA ALA A 3 -31.85 -30.97 2.04
C ALA A 3 -31.43 -32.40 1.63
N ILE A 4 -30.59 -32.53 0.59
CA ILE A 4 -30.11 -33.84 0.13
C ILE A 4 -28.93 -34.25 1.02
N THR A 5 -29.02 -35.41 1.65
CA THR A 5 -27.97 -35.88 2.57
C THR A 5 -26.83 -36.57 1.81
N ALA A 6 -25.65 -36.65 2.43
CA ALA A 6 -24.55 -37.46 1.90
C ALA A 6 -24.92 -38.95 1.77
N GLU A 7 -25.82 -39.44 2.64
CA GLU A 7 -26.38 -40.80 2.61
C GLU A 7 -27.27 -41.01 1.37
N ASP A 8 -28.10 -40.03 1.00
CA ASP A 8 -28.92 -40.08 -0.23
C ASP A 8 -28.03 -40.10 -1.49
N ALA A 9 -26.95 -39.31 -1.50
CA ALA A 9 -25.97 -39.32 -2.58
C ALA A 9 -25.20 -40.65 -2.67
N GLU A 10 -24.90 -41.30 -1.54
CA GLU A 10 -24.29 -42.65 -1.54
C GLU A 10 -25.28 -43.71 -2.06
N LYS A 11 -26.52 -43.70 -1.57
CA LYS A 11 -27.60 -44.58 -2.08
C LYS A 11 -27.77 -44.43 -3.59
N ALA A 12 -27.75 -43.20 -4.11
CA ALA A 12 -27.82 -42.94 -5.55
C ALA A 12 -26.60 -43.49 -6.32
N ARG A 13 -25.37 -43.33 -5.80
CA ARG A 13 -24.16 -43.94 -6.40
C ARG A 13 -24.27 -45.47 -6.46
N LYS A 14 -24.69 -46.10 -5.36
CA LYS A 14 -24.88 -47.55 -5.28
C LYS A 14 -25.97 -48.04 -6.23
N ALA A 15 -27.12 -47.37 -6.27
CA ALA A 15 -28.23 -47.71 -7.16
C ALA A 15 -27.84 -47.62 -8.65
N ILE A 16 -27.03 -46.62 -9.06
CA ILE A 16 -26.49 -46.55 -10.43
C ILE A 16 -25.58 -47.76 -10.71
N ALA A 17 -24.63 -48.06 -9.82
CA ALA A 17 -23.71 -49.18 -10.00
C ALA A 17 -24.42 -50.54 -10.07
N ASP A 18 -25.45 -50.76 -9.26
CA ASP A 18 -26.26 -51.98 -9.29
C ASP A 18 -27.16 -52.05 -10.54
N LEU A 19 -27.76 -50.94 -11.00
CA LEU A 19 -28.47 -50.90 -12.28
C LEU A 19 -27.55 -51.22 -13.47
N GLU A 20 -26.30 -50.75 -13.46
CA GLU A 20 -25.31 -51.08 -14.49
C GLU A 20 -24.81 -52.52 -14.41
N ARG A 21 -24.84 -53.17 -13.24
CA ARG A 21 -24.58 -54.62 -13.11
C ARG A 21 -25.74 -55.42 -13.68
N THR A 22 -26.98 -55.08 -13.33
CA THR A 22 -28.19 -55.73 -13.88
C THR A 22 -28.29 -55.56 -15.39
N GLU A 23 -28.00 -54.36 -15.92
CA GLU A 23 -28.03 -54.10 -17.36
C GLU A 23 -26.95 -54.90 -18.12
N ARG A 24 -25.75 -55.04 -17.56
CA ARG A 24 -24.71 -55.94 -18.10
C ARG A 24 -25.17 -57.40 -18.07
N LEU A 25 -25.69 -57.90 -16.94
CA LEU A 25 -26.17 -59.28 -16.81
C LEU A 25 -27.30 -59.58 -17.80
N VAL A 26 -28.31 -58.72 -17.89
CA VAL A 26 -29.43 -58.86 -18.84
C VAL A 26 -28.92 -58.82 -20.29
N THR A 27 -27.93 -57.99 -20.60
CA THR A 27 -27.33 -57.94 -21.94
C THR A 27 -26.52 -59.20 -22.26
N THR A 28 -25.73 -59.72 -21.32
CA THR A 28 -24.99 -60.99 -21.50
C THR A 28 -25.95 -62.16 -21.68
N VAL A 29 -27.01 -62.27 -20.86
CA VAL A 29 -28.03 -63.33 -20.99
C VAL A 29 -28.76 -63.24 -22.33
N LEU A 30 -29.13 -62.04 -22.78
CA LEU A 30 -29.71 -61.81 -24.11
C LEU A 30 -28.77 -62.22 -25.25
N VAL A 31 -27.48 -61.90 -25.16
CA VAL A 31 -26.48 -62.26 -26.19
C VAL A 31 -26.25 -63.76 -26.22
N VAL A 32 -26.11 -64.42 -25.06
CA VAL A 32 -25.93 -65.88 -24.98
C VAL A 32 -27.16 -66.63 -25.49
N LEU A 33 -28.38 -66.22 -25.11
CA LEU A 33 -29.61 -66.83 -25.61
C LEU A 33 -29.86 -66.52 -27.09
N GLY A 34 -29.50 -65.33 -27.58
CA GLY A 34 -29.57 -64.98 -29.00
C GLY A 34 -28.63 -65.83 -29.86
N ILE A 35 -27.37 -66.02 -29.43
CA ILE A 35 -26.40 -66.86 -30.12
C ILE A 35 -26.80 -68.33 -30.05
N GLY A 36 -27.21 -68.84 -28.88
CA GLY A 36 -27.70 -70.21 -28.73
C GLY A 36 -28.94 -70.49 -29.57
N GLY A 37 -29.88 -69.53 -29.62
CA GLY A 37 -31.06 -69.58 -30.48
C GLY A 37 -30.70 -69.61 -31.96
N LEU A 38 -29.79 -68.75 -32.42
CA LEU A 38 -29.31 -68.71 -33.80
C LEU A 38 -28.61 -70.01 -34.22
N ILE A 39 -27.83 -70.64 -33.33
CA ILE A 39 -27.21 -71.94 -33.61
C ILE A 39 -28.29 -73.03 -33.74
N PHE A 40 -29.32 -73.01 -32.87
CA PHE A 40 -30.44 -73.94 -32.92
C PHE A 40 -31.27 -73.79 -34.21
N THR A 41 -31.63 -72.55 -34.62
CA THR A 41 -32.38 -72.32 -35.87
C THR A 41 -31.55 -72.73 -37.08
N ALA A 42 -30.26 -72.39 -37.13
CA ALA A 42 -29.40 -72.71 -38.26
C ALA A 42 -29.24 -74.23 -38.45
N VAL A 43 -29.13 -75.00 -37.36
CA VAL A 43 -29.11 -76.48 -37.43
C VAL A 43 -30.44 -77.03 -37.93
N ASN A 44 -31.57 -76.60 -37.35
CA ASN A 44 -32.91 -77.10 -37.75
C ASN A 44 -33.21 -76.78 -39.23
N VAL A 45 -32.98 -75.53 -39.66
CA VAL A 45 -33.20 -75.08 -41.04
C VAL A 45 -32.26 -75.79 -42.02
N THR A 46 -30.99 -76.02 -41.64
CA THR A 46 -30.05 -76.78 -42.49
C THR A 46 -30.52 -78.23 -42.67
N LEU A 47 -30.96 -78.90 -41.60
CA LEU A 47 -31.50 -80.27 -41.66
C LEU A 47 -32.76 -80.34 -42.53
N PHE A 48 -33.71 -79.43 -42.30
CA PHE A 48 -34.95 -79.32 -43.09
C PHE A 48 -34.67 -79.13 -44.58
N ALA A 49 -33.80 -78.18 -44.93
CA ALA A 49 -33.44 -77.91 -46.32
C ALA A 49 -32.74 -79.10 -46.99
N ILE A 50 -31.90 -79.85 -46.27
CA ILE A 50 -31.28 -81.10 -46.77
C ILE A 50 -32.35 -82.16 -47.06
N THR A 51 -33.36 -82.32 -46.19
CA THR A 51 -34.48 -83.24 -46.43
C THR A 51 -35.30 -82.85 -47.66
N HIS A 52 -35.45 -81.55 -47.94
CA HIS A 52 -36.08 -81.04 -49.17
C HIS A 52 -35.12 -80.90 -50.38
N HIS A 53 -34.04 -81.70 -50.41
CA HIS A 53 -33.07 -81.79 -51.51
C HIS A 53 -32.34 -80.49 -51.88
N VAL A 54 -32.33 -79.48 -51.01
CA VAL A 54 -31.56 -78.25 -51.21
C VAL A 54 -30.05 -78.55 -51.08
N SER A 55 -29.23 -77.92 -51.92
CA SER A 55 -27.77 -78.03 -51.83
C SER A 55 -27.27 -77.64 -50.43
N LYS A 56 -26.43 -78.49 -49.82
CA LYS A 56 -25.91 -78.33 -48.45
C LYS A 56 -25.28 -76.94 -48.21
N TRP A 57 -24.62 -76.38 -49.22
CA TRP A 57 -24.03 -75.04 -49.17
C TRP A 57 -25.08 -73.92 -49.06
N ILE A 58 -26.18 -74.04 -49.81
CA ILE A 58 -27.29 -73.08 -49.78
C ILE A 58 -28.06 -73.22 -48.46
N ALA A 59 -28.35 -74.46 -48.04
CA ALA A 59 -29.02 -74.78 -46.78
C ALA A 59 -28.34 -74.13 -45.57
N TRP A 60 -27.01 -74.27 -45.47
CA TRP A 60 -26.23 -73.70 -44.37
C TRP A 60 -26.12 -72.17 -44.39
N MET A 61 -26.06 -71.54 -45.57
CA MET A 61 -25.94 -70.08 -45.66
C MET A 61 -27.25 -69.32 -45.45
N LEU A 62 -28.41 -69.98 -45.62
CA LEU A 62 -29.71 -69.31 -45.66
C LEU A 62 -30.13 -68.71 -44.30
N ASP A 63 -30.13 -69.50 -43.22
CA ASP A 63 -30.56 -69.03 -41.89
C ASP A 63 -29.63 -67.96 -41.29
N PRO A 64 -28.28 -68.07 -41.37
CA PRO A 64 -27.39 -67.01 -40.91
C PRO A 64 -27.57 -65.69 -41.68
N LEU A 65 -27.79 -65.73 -43.00
CA LEU A 65 -27.94 -64.52 -43.81
C LEU A 65 -29.26 -63.79 -43.52
N VAL A 66 -30.36 -64.54 -43.38
CA VAL A 66 -31.65 -63.99 -42.92
C VAL A 66 -31.52 -63.41 -41.51
N SER A 67 -30.90 -64.15 -40.59
CA SER A 67 -30.74 -63.72 -39.19
C SER A 67 -29.84 -62.50 -39.02
N VAL A 68 -28.76 -62.38 -39.78
CA VAL A 68 -27.90 -61.18 -39.79
C VAL A 68 -28.65 -59.98 -40.39
N SER A 69 -29.47 -60.18 -41.42
CA SER A 69 -30.32 -59.12 -41.98
C SER A 69 -31.36 -58.64 -40.96
N LEU A 70 -32.05 -59.56 -40.28
CA LEU A 70 -32.99 -59.26 -39.21
C LEU A 70 -32.31 -58.51 -38.05
N LEU A 71 -31.18 -59.01 -37.56
CA LEU A 71 -30.39 -58.37 -36.48
C LEU A 71 -29.91 -56.97 -36.88
N GLY A 72 -29.48 -56.79 -38.14
CA GLY A 72 -29.12 -55.49 -38.70
C GLY A 72 -30.28 -54.50 -38.70
N SER A 73 -31.46 -54.92 -39.16
CA SER A 73 -32.67 -54.07 -39.14
C SER A 73 -33.08 -53.67 -37.72
N LEU A 74 -33.10 -54.64 -36.79
CA LEU A 74 -33.37 -54.42 -35.35
C LEU A 74 -32.39 -53.42 -34.72
N TYR A 75 -31.10 -53.54 -35.05
CA TYR A 75 -30.06 -52.65 -34.54
C TYR A 75 -30.17 -51.23 -35.10
N ILE A 76 -30.42 -51.09 -36.41
CA ILE A 76 -30.60 -49.79 -37.07
C ILE A 76 -31.84 -49.09 -36.52
N ASP A 77 -32.98 -49.77 -36.45
CA ASP A 77 -34.20 -49.24 -35.84
C ASP A 77 -33.97 -48.80 -34.39
N GLY A 78 -33.30 -49.64 -33.59
CA GLY A 78 -33.00 -49.34 -32.19
C GLY A 78 -32.08 -48.13 -32.02
N LYS A 79 -31.11 -47.96 -32.93
CA LYS A 79 -30.24 -46.76 -33.00
C LYS A 79 -31.00 -45.52 -33.44
N LEU A 80 -31.89 -45.62 -34.44
CA LEU A 80 -32.73 -44.49 -34.87
C LEU A 80 -33.70 -44.06 -33.77
N ALA A 81 -34.37 -45.02 -33.10
CA ALA A 81 -35.27 -44.76 -31.98
C ALA A 81 -34.58 -44.06 -30.80
N ALA A 82 -33.30 -44.36 -30.55
CA ALA A 82 -32.50 -43.67 -29.53
C ALA A 82 -32.23 -42.18 -29.86
N HIS A 83 -32.33 -41.77 -31.13
CA HIS A 83 -32.21 -40.37 -31.57
C HIS A 83 -33.59 -39.69 -31.73
N GLY A 84 -34.65 -40.25 -31.16
CA GLY A 84 -35.99 -39.67 -31.17
C GLY A 84 -36.80 -39.92 -32.45
N TYR A 85 -36.27 -40.65 -33.43
CA TYR A 85 -37.07 -41.15 -34.55
C TYR A 85 -38.17 -42.08 -34.02
N ARG A 86 -39.43 -41.77 -34.31
CA ARG A 86 -40.53 -42.69 -34.04
C ARG A 86 -40.59 -43.72 -35.18
N PRO A 87 -40.21 -45.00 -34.97
CA PRO A 87 -40.45 -46.02 -35.97
C PRO A 87 -41.95 -46.14 -36.22
N GLY A 88 -42.35 -46.21 -37.49
CA GLY A 88 -43.73 -46.52 -37.86
C GLY A 88 -44.09 -47.98 -37.55
N GLY A 89 -45.31 -48.39 -37.88
CA GLY A 89 -45.73 -49.79 -37.75
C GLY A 89 -44.90 -50.78 -38.58
N TRP A 90 -44.25 -50.32 -39.66
CA TRP A 90 -43.49 -51.15 -40.60
C TRP A 90 -42.37 -51.99 -39.95
N PRO A 91 -41.43 -51.41 -39.17
CA PRO A 91 -40.52 -52.15 -38.30
C PRO A 91 -41.16 -53.27 -37.47
N LEU A 92 -42.33 -53.05 -36.86
CA LEU A 92 -43.02 -54.08 -36.08
C LEU A 92 -43.56 -55.20 -36.99
N VAL A 93 -44.19 -54.85 -38.11
CA VAL A 93 -44.69 -55.82 -39.10
C VAL A 93 -43.55 -56.68 -39.68
N LEU A 94 -42.40 -56.08 -40.02
CA LEU A 94 -41.24 -56.81 -40.54
C LEU A 94 -40.67 -57.80 -39.52
N ARG A 95 -40.57 -57.41 -38.25
CA ARG A 95 -40.11 -58.30 -37.17
C ARG A 95 -41.08 -59.45 -36.91
N LEU A 96 -42.38 -59.16 -36.88
CA LEU A 96 -43.42 -60.18 -36.71
C LEU A 96 -43.42 -61.15 -37.90
N PHE A 97 -43.34 -60.65 -39.14
CA PHE A 97 -43.27 -61.48 -40.34
C PHE A 97 -42.01 -62.36 -40.37
N SER A 98 -40.83 -61.79 -40.08
CA SER A 98 -39.58 -62.57 -40.07
C SER A 98 -39.56 -63.59 -38.92
N GLY A 99 -39.98 -63.20 -37.71
CA GLY A 99 -40.06 -64.11 -36.57
C GLY A 99 -41.06 -65.24 -36.78
N LEU A 100 -42.22 -64.95 -37.37
CA LEU A 100 -43.23 -65.94 -37.75
C LEU A 100 -42.72 -66.88 -38.85
N SER A 101 -41.96 -66.36 -39.83
CA SER A 101 -41.34 -67.16 -40.89
C SER A 101 -40.29 -68.12 -40.33
N THR A 102 -39.36 -67.64 -39.50
CA THR A 102 -38.35 -68.49 -38.83
C THR A 102 -39.00 -69.51 -37.91
N TRP A 103 -40.04 -69.12 -37.16
CA TRP A 103 -40.83 -70.05 -36.32
C TRP A 103 -41.50 -71.13 -37.17
N LEU A 104 -42.18 -70.76 -38.25
CA LEU A 104 -42.86 -71.69 -39.15
C LEU A 104 -41.88 -72.68 -39.79
N MET A 105 -40.68 -72.22 -40.21
CA MET A 105 -39.64 -73.11 -40.74
C MET A 105 -39.09 -74.08 -39.69
N ASN A 106 -38.90 -73.64 -38.44
CA ASN A 106 -38.48 -74.53 -37.35
C ASN A 106 -39.57 -75.54 -36.95
N CYS A 107 -40.84 -75.18 -37.10
CA CYS A 107 -41.97 -76.01 -36.72
C CYS A 107 -42.55 -76.85 -37.88
N TRP A 108 -42.09 -76.66 -39.12
CA TRP A 108 -42.74 -77.23 -40.32
C TRP A 108 -42.88 -78.75 -40.26
N GLY A 109 -41.81 -79.46 -39.88
CA GLY A 109 -41.82 -80.93 -39.78
C GLY A 109 -42.76 -81.47 -38.70
N SER A 110 -43.04 -80.70 -37.64
CA SER A 110 -44.04 -81.04 -36.62
C SER A 110 -45.46 -80.62 -37.01
N LEU A 111 -45.62 -79.62 -37.88
CA LEU A 111 -46.92 -79.12 -38.33
C LEU A 111 -47.48 -79.93 -39.51
N TYR A 112 -46.61 -80.36 -40.44
CA TYR A 112 -46.94 -81.14 -41.63
C TYR A 112 -45.98 -82.34 -41.78
N PRO A 113 -46.04 -83.36 -40.89
CA PRO A 113 -45.18 -84.54 -40.98
C PRO A 113 -45.38 -85.33 -42.28
N ASP A 114 -46.59 -85.29 -42.86
CA ASP A 114 -46.94 -85.90 -44.14
C ASP A 114 -46.41 -85.13 -45.38
N ALA A 115 -45.71 -84.00 -45.15
CA ALA A 115 -45.19 -83.06 -46.15
C ALA A 115 -46.20 -82.44 -47.14
N GLN A 116 -47.50 -82.77 -47.04
CA GLN A 116 -48.56 -82.19 -47.87
C GLN A 116 -49.15 -80.92 -47.23
N PHE A 117 -49.19 -79.82 -47.99
CA PHE A 117 -49.83 -78.58 -47.56
C PHE A 117 -51.34 -78.62 -47.83
N THR A 118 -52.10 -79.16 -46.87
CA THR A 118 -53.57 -79.28 -46.91
C THR A 118 -54.31 -78.02 -46.41
N GLY A 119 -53.59 -76.92 -46.13
CA GLY A 119 -54.13 -75.67 -45.57
C GLY A 119 -54.52 -75.76 -44.08
N TRP A 120 -55.01 -76.92 -43.64
CA TRP A 120 -55.15 -77.29 -42.24
C TRP A 120 -54.34 -78.57 -41.95
N PRO A 121 -53.55 -78.64 -40.86
CA PRO A 121 -52.77 -79.83 -40.53
C PRO A 121 -53.67 -80.95 -40.01
N ALA A 122 -53.59 -82.14 -40.61
CA ALA A 122 -54.38 -83.31 -40.20
C ALA A 122 -53.82 -84.00 -38.95
N HIS A 123 -52.49 -84.13 -38.87
CA HIS A 123 -51.78 -84.83 -37.80
C HIS A 123 -50.56 -84.02 -37.28
N PRO A 124 -50.75 -82.81 -36.72
CA PRO A 124 -49.65 -82.07 -36.12
C PRO A 124 -49.13 -82.78 -34.86
N ASP A 125 -47.81 -82.84 -34.70
CA ASP A 125 -47.15 -83.27 -33.46
C ASP A 125 -47.08 -82.08 -32.47
N PRO A 126 -47.89 -82.08 -31.38
CA PRO A 126 -47.87 -80.99 -30.41
C PRO A 126 -46.59 -80.97 -29.56
N ALA A 127 -45.89 -82.10 -29.42
CA ALA A 127 -44.68 -82.17 -28.60
C ALA A 127 -43.48 -81.57 -29.34
N GLY A 128 -43.26 -81.94 -30.60
CA GLY A 128 -42.28 -81.30 -31.47
C GLY A 128 -42.61 -79.83 -31.73
N LEU A 129 -43.88 -79.50 -32.00
CA LEU A 129 -44.32 -78.11 -32.17
C LEU A 129 -43.98 -77.26 -30.93
N LEU A 130 -44.26 -77.77 -29.71
CA LEU A 130 -43.88 -77.09 -28.48
C LEU A 130 -42.36 -76.94 -28.37
N LEU A 131 -41.62 -78.04 -28.53
CA LEU A 131 -40.15 -78.09 -28.37
C LEU A 131 -39.42 -77.11 -29.29
N HIS A 132 -39.78 -77.07 -30.59
CA HIS A 132 -39.21 -76.14 -31.56
C HIS A 132 -39.73 -74.69 -31.39
N SER A 133 -40.85 -74.49 -30.70
CA SER A 133 -41.38 -73.15 -30.39
C SER A 133 -40.70 -72.46 -29.19
N VAL A 134 -40.25 -73.21 -28.18
CA VAL A 134 -39.76 -72.62 -26.90
C VAL A 134 -38.64 -71.61 -27.13
N ILE A 135 -37.63 -71.96 -27.92
CA ILE A 135 -36.43 -71.13 -28.11
C ILE A 135 -36.76 -69.84 -28.90
N PRO A 136 -37.41 -69.88 -30.08
CA PRO A 136 -37.85 -68.67 -30.77
C PRO A 136 -38.75 -67.77 -29.92
N PHE A 137 -39.72 -68.34 -29.20
CA PHE A 137 -40.63 -67.57 -28.34
C PHE A 137 -39.89 -66.89 -27.18
N LEU A 138 -38.97 -67.61 -26.52
CA LEU A 138 -38.15 -67.07 -25.44
C LEU A 138 -37.26 -65.92 -25.93
N VAL A 139 -36.62 -66.05 -27.09
CA VAL A 139 -35.79 -64.98 -27.68
C VAL A 139 -36.63 -63.74 -28.00
N ILE A 140 -37.81 -63.91 -28.62
CA ILE A 140 -38.71 -62.79 -28.94
C ILE A 140 -39.17 -62.07 -27.65
N VAL A 141 -39.75 -62.80 -26.70
CA VAL A 141 -40.30 -62.24 -25.45
C VAL A 141 -39.19 -61.58 -24.62
N LEU A 142 -38.02 -62.21 -24.51
CA LEU A 142 -36.91 -61.65 -23.75
C LEU A 142 -36.31 -60.41 -24.43
N SER A 143 -36.32 -60.32 -25.76
CA SER A 143 -35.83 -59.14 -26.49
C SER A 143 -36.68 -57.89 -26.19
N GLU A 144 -38.00 -58.04 -26.14
CA GLU A 144 -38.96 -56.97 -25.79
C GLU A 144 -38.85 -56.60 -24.29
N ALA A 145 -38.81 -57.61 -23.41
CA ALA A 145 -38.56 -57.38 -21.98
C ALA A 145 -37.23 -56.64 -21.75
N GLY A 146 -36.18 -56.99 -22.51
CA GLY A 146 -34.89 -56.32 -22.50
C GLY A 146 -34.95 -54.85 -22.94
N ALA A 147 -35.81 -54.49 -23.90
CA ALA A 147 -36.08 -53.10 -24.25
C ALA A 147 -36.78 -52.36 -23.10
N GLY A 148 -37.77 -53.00 -22.47
CA GLY A 148 -38.44 -52.49 -21.26
C GLY A 148 -37.46 -52.23 -20.10
N TYR A 149 -36.59 -53.19 -19.78
CA TYR A 149 -35.59 -53.07 -18.73
C TYR A 149 -34.57 -51.96 -19.03
N ARG A 150 -34.05 -51.85 -20.26
CA ARG A 150 -33.14 -50.76 -20.65
C ARG A 150 -33.79 -49.37 -20.52
N LYS A 151 -35.08 -49.24 -20.87
CA LYS A 151 -35.86 -48.01 -20.71
C LYS A 151 -36.06 -47.65 -19.22
N PHE A 152 -36.37 -48.65 -18.38
CA PHE A 152 -36.50 -48.46 -16.93
C PHE A 152 -35.17 -48.05 -16.29
N SER A 153 -34.09 -48.79 -16.53
CA SER A 153 -32.76 -48.53 -15.98
C SER A 153 -32.20 -47.19 -16.43
N THR A 154 -32.41 -46.80 -17.70
CA THR A 154 -32.02 -45.47 -18.18
C THR A 154 -32.74 -44.37 -17.41
N ARG A 155 -34.06 -44.46 -17.24
CA ARG A 155 -34.85 -43.48 -16.46
C ARG A 155 -34.38 -43.39 -15.01
N LYS A 156 -34.15 -44.52 -14.33
CA LYS A 156 -33.64 -44.51 -12.94
C LYS A 156 -32.21 -44.02 -12.82
N LYS A 157 -31.32 -44.31 -13.78
CA LYS A 157 -29.97 -43.71 -13.82
C LYS A 157 -30.01 -42.19 -14.00
N ILE A 158 -30.95 -41.64 -14.77
CA ILE A 158 -31.15 -40.18 -14.89
C ILE A 158 -31.64 -39.59 -13.56
N GLU A 159 -32.64 -40.20 -12.93
CA GLU A 159 -33.19 -39.79 -11.62
C GLU A 159 -32.11 -39.75 -10.52
N HIS A 160 -31.29 -40.80 -10.41
CA HIS A 160 -30.19 -40.85 -9.45
C HIS A 160 -29.03 -39.91 -9.79
N LYS A 161 -28.77 -39.62 -11.07
CA LYS A 161 -27.78 -38.61 -11.48
C LYS A 161 -28.23 -37.21 -11.10
N ALA A 162 -29.48 -36.83 -11.37
CA ALA A 162 -30.03 -35.53 -10.99
C ALA A 162 -29.93 -35.27 -9.46
N LEU A 163 -30.20 -36.28 -8.63
CA LEU A 163 -29.99 -36.20 -7.18
C LEU A 163 -28.51 -36.01 -6.81
N LEU A 164 -27.61 -36.72 -7.49
CA LEU A 164 -26.16 -36.62 -7.28
C LEU A 164 -25.57 -35.28 -7.70
N ASP A 165 -26.09 -34.69 -8.77
CA ASP A 165 -25.64 -33.40 -9.27
C ASP A 165 -26.17 -32.27 -8.37
N ALA A 166 -27.46 -32.27 -8.02
CA ALA A 166 -28.03 -31.35 -7.02
C ALA A 166 -27.34 -31.43 -5.64
N TRP A 167 -26.85 -32.60 -5.23
CA TRP A 167 -26.02 -32.75 -4.03
C TRP A 167 -24.64 -32.09 -4.16
N LYS A 168 -23.98 -32.19 -5.33
CA LYS A 168 -22.71 -31.46 -5.58
C LYS A 168 -22.92 -29.96 -5.54
N ASP A 169 -24.02 -29.47 -6.12
CA ASP A 169 -24.35 -28.05 -6.16
C ASP A 169 -24.62 -27.52 -4.75
N GLN A 170 -25.35 -28.29 -3.92
CA GLN A 170 -25.56 -27.98 -2.50
C GLN A 170 -24.23 -28.00 -1.71
N GLU A 171 -23.34 -28.95 -1.96
CA GLU A 171 -22.01 -29.05 -1.34
C GLU A 171 -21.10 -27.88 -1.75
N ALA A 172 -21.12 -27.49 -3.03
CA ALA A 172 -20.37 -26.35 -3.56
C ALA A 172 -20.89 -25.02 -3.00
N ALA A 173 -22.22 -24.84 -2.93
CA ALA A 173 -22.84 -23.67 -2.31
C ALA A 173 -22.49 -23.56 -0.82
N ARG A 174 -22.48 -24.68 -0.08
CA ARG A 174 -22.07 -24.68 1.34
C ARG A 174 -20.60 -24.26 1.51
N ARG A 175 -19.69 -24.80 0.68
CA ARG A 175 -18.27 -24.42 0.69
C ARG A 175 -18.03 -22.96 0.31
N ALA A 176 -18.82 -22.43 -0.64
CA ALA A 176 -18.76 -21.01 -0.99
C ALA A 176 -19.20 -20.13 0.20
N ALA A 177 -20.30 -20.47 0.87
CA ALA A 177 -20.78 -19.76 2.06
C ALA A 177 -19.80 -19.88 3.26
N GLU A 178 -19.20 -21.05 3.48
CA GLU A 178 -18.15 -21.27 4.49
C GLU A 178 -16.91 -20.40 4.19
N ALA A 179 -16.47 -20.33 2.92
CA ALA A 179 -15.34 -19.51 2.50
C ALA A 179 -15.63 -17.99 2.60
N GLU A 180 -16.85 -17.56 2.28
CA GLU A 180 -17.27 -16.17 2.43
C GLU A 180 -17.38 -15.79 3.92
N ALA A 181 -17.98 -16.64 4.75
CA ALA A 181 -18.04 -16.43 6.20
C ALA A 181 -16.63 -16.37 6.83
N ARG A 182 -15.66 -17.13 6.30
CA ARG A 182 -14.25 -17.04 6.68
C ARG A 182 -13.63 -15.69 6.29
N ARG A 183 -13.84 -15.22 5.06
CA ARG A 183 -13.37 -13.90 4.60
C ARG A 183 -13.95 -12.75 5.42
N ARG A 184 -15.27 -12.76 5.66
CA ARG A 184 -15.96 -11.74 6.48
C ARG A 184 -15.41 -11.69 7.92
N ARG A 185 -14.95 -12.81 8.48
CA ARG A 185 -14.23 -12.84 9.77
C ARG A 185 -12.84 -12.24 9.62
N GLU A 186 -12.03 -12.69 8.67
CA GLU A 186 -10.69 -12.13 8.42
C GLU A 186 -10.71 -10.63 8.07
N GLU A 187 -11.82 -10.09 7.54
CA GLU A 187 -12.05 -8.67 7.33
C GLU A 187 -12.47 -7.94 8.62
N ALA A 188 -13.37 -8.52 9.42
CA ALA A 188 -13.75 -7.97 10.73
C ALA A 188 -12.57 -7.95 11.73
N ASP A 189 -11.75 -9.01 11.75
CA ASP A 189 -10.57 -9.13 12.60
C ASP A 189 -9.52 -8.07 12.23
N ARG A 190 -9.25 -7.89 10.92
CA ARG A 190 -8.36 -6.81 10.43
C ARG A 190 -8.90 -5.41 10.72
N ALA A 191 -10.21 -5.19 10.59
CA ALA A 191 -10.84 -3.91 10.94
C ALA A 191 -10.79 -3.63 12.46
N ALA A 192 -10.88 -4.67 13.30
CA ALA A 192 -10.68 -4.56 14.74
C ALA A 192 -9.22 -4.22 15.09
N GLU A 193 -8.24 -4.89 14.48
CA GLU A 193 -6.82 -4.53 14.62
C GLU A 193 -6.54 -3.09 14.18
N GLU A 194 -7.07 -2.64 13.05
CA GLU A 194 -6.88 -1.26 12.58
C GLU A 194 -7.52 -0.24 13.52
N ALA A 195 -8.72 -0.52 14.03
CA ALA A 195 -9.38 0.32 15.03
C ALA A 195 -8.62 0.37 16.37
N GLU A 196 -8.00 -0.74 16.80
CA GLU A 196 -7.14 -0.79 17.99
C GLU A 196 -5.85 -0.01 17.78
N ARG A 197 -5.14 -0.24 16.66
CA ARG A 197 -3.93 0.52 16.29
C ARG A 197 -4.21 2.01 16.21
N LYS A 198 -5.36 2.42 15.67
CA LYS A 198 -5.78 3.82 15.65
C LYS A 198 -6.01 4.38 17.06
N ARG A 199 -6.75 3.68 17.92
CA ARG A 199 -6.94 4.09 19.33
C ARG A 199 -5.61 4.22 20.07
N ALA A 200 -4.67 3.29 19.85
CA ALA A 200 -3.33 3.36 20.44
C ALA A 200 -2.51 4.55 19.92
N ALA A 201 -2.65 4.91 18.63
CA ALA A 201 -2.02 6.10 18.06
C ALA A 201 -2.65 7.40 18.58
N ASP A 202 -3.99 7.46 18.66
CA ASP A 202 -4.73 8.61 19.21
C ASP A 202 -4.34 8.86 20.68
N LEU A 203 -4.27 7.80 21.51
CA LEU A 203 -3.79 7.85 22.90
C LEU A 203 -2.32 8.30 22.99
N ALA A 204 -1.43 7.74 22.16
CA ALA A 204 -0.02 8.12 22.18
C ALA A 204 0.21 9.59 21.74
N ASP A 205 -0.65 10.15 20.88
CA ASP A 205 -0.64 11.57 20.53
C ASP A 205 -1.25 12.46 21.63
N GLU A 206 -2.23 11.97 22.39
CA GLU A 206 -2.72 12.63 23.61
C GLU A 206 -1.64 12.67 24.71
N GLU A 207 -0.94 11.56 24.96
CA GLU A 207 0.20 11.51 25.88
C GLU A 207 1.32 12.48 25.48
N LYS A 208 1.67 12.56 24.18
CA LYS A 208 2.64 13.55 23.69
C LYS A 208 2.20 14.98 23.95
N ARG A 209 0.90 15.30 23.78
CA ARG A 209 0.34 16.63 24.08
C ARG A 209 0.40 16.91 25.58
N ALA A 210 -0.02 15.97 26.44
CA ALA A 210 0.06 16.10 27.89
C ALA A 210 1.51 16.28 28.38
N ALA A 211 2.48 15.56 27.79
CA ALA A 211 3.90 15.71 28.08
C ALA A 211 4.46 17.07 27.62
N LEU A 212 4.02 17.58 26.46
CA LEU A 212 4.38 18.91 25.97
C LEU A 212 3.81 20.04 26.85
N GLU A 213 2.55 19.96 27.28
CA GLU A 213 1.99 20.92 28.23
C GLU A 213 2.66 20.84 29.61
N THR A 214 2.95 19.63 30.10
CA THR A 214 3.72 19.44 31.35
C THR A 214 5.12 20.05 31.24
N ARG A 215 5.76 19.94 30.07
CA ARG A 215 7.05 20.58 29.79
C ARG A 215 6.93 22.10 29.75
N LYS A 216 5.97 22.66 29.01
CA LYS A 216 5.71 24.12 28.99
C LYS A 216 5.45 24.66 30.40
N ALA A 217 4.69 23.95 31.22
CA ALA A 217 4.42 24.33 32.61
C ALA A 217 5.69 24.36 33.46
N ARG A 218 6.61 23.41 33.28
CA ARG A 218 7.93 23.42 33.91
C ARG A 218 8.81 24.55 33.38
N ASP A 219 8.90 24.73 32.06
CA ASP A 219 9.70 25.79 31.43
C ASP A 219 9.23 27.19 31.88
N LEU A 220 7.91 27.40 32.06
CA LEU A 220 7.32 28.62 32.62
C LEU A 220 7.58 28.79 34.13
N ALA A 221 7.57 27.70 34.90
CA ALA A 221 7.90 27.74 36.33
C ALA A 221 9.39 28.06 36.55
N ASP A 222 10.28 27.45 35.77
CA ASP A 222 11.72 27.72 35.74
C ASP A 222 12.01 29.16 35.30
N ALA A 223 11.29 29.68 34.30
CA ALA A 223 11.42 31.08 33.89
C ALA A 223 11.08 32.04 35.04
N LYS A 224 9.95 31.83 35.72
CA LYS A 224 9.56 32.62 36.90
C LYS A 224 10.55 32.47 38.06
N ALA A 225 11.06 31.26 38.30
CA ALA A 225 12.06 31.03 39.34
C ALA A 225 13.40 31.74 39.05
N ARG A 226 13.78 31.87 37.76
CA ARG A 226 14.93 32.67 37.33
C ARG A 226 14.66 34.17 37.46
N GLU A 227 13.46 34.64 37.14
CA GLU A 227 13.05 36.04 37.29
C GLU A 227 13.08 36.48 38.76
N ILE A 228 12.52 35.67 39.67
CA ILE A 228 12.57 35.91 41.13
C ILE A 228 14.03 35.98 41.60
N ARG A 229 14.85 34.97 41.28
CA ARG A 229 16.28 34.97 41.68
C ARG A 229 17.06 36.14 41.09
N ALA A 230 16.76 36.57 39.86
CA ALA A 230 17.40 37.73 39.26
C ALA A 230 16.98 39.04 39.93
N ALA A 231 15.75 39.15 40.44
CA ALA A 231 15.31 40.27 41.26
C ALA A 231 16.01 40.27 42.63
N GLU A 232 16.08 39.12 43.31
CA GLU A 232 16.80 38.93 44.57
C GLU A 232 18.30 39.28 44.44
N ASP A 233 18.97 38.78 43.38
CA ASP A 233 20.37 39.10 43.05
C ASP A 233 20.56 40.61 42.76
N ALA A 234 19.60 41.23 42.08
CA ALA A 234 19.66 42.67 41.78
C ALA A 234 19.45 43.53 43.04
N GLU A 235 18.60 43.09 43.97
CA GLU A 235 18.39 43.74 45.27
C GLU A 235 19.61 43.55 46.19
N ALA A 236 20.18 42.35 46.25
CA ALA A 236 21.43 42.08 46.97
C ALA A 236 22.58 42.97 46.48
N ARG A 237 22.77 43.10 45.16
CA ARG A 237 23.78 43.99 44.56
C ARG A 237 23.51 45.47 44.82
N ARG A 238 22.25 45.91 44.97
CA ARG A 238 21.89 47.27 45.39
C ARG A 238 22.24 47.51 46.86
N ALA A 239 21.92 46.56 47.74
CA ALA A 239 22.23 46.61 49.17
C ALA A 239 23.75 46.54 49.44
N GLU A 240 24.50 45.81 48.63
CA GLU A 240 25.96 45.75 48.68
C GLU A 240 26.60 47.10 48.30
N ARG A 241 26.22 47.67 47.14
CA ARG A 241 26.70 49.01 46.73
C ARG A 241 26.42 50.09 47.76
N ALA A 242 25.21 50.11 48.33
CA ALA A 242 24.87 51.04 49.41
C ALA A 242 25.74 50.87 50.67
N ARG A 243 26.22 49.66 50.97
CA ARG A 243 27.19 49.40 52.05
C ARG A 243 28.61 49.83 51.70
N GLU A 244 28.99 49.82 50.42
CA GLU A 244 30.29 50.34 49.98
C GLU A 244 30.30 51.87 49.95
N ASP A 245 29.27 52.52 49.42
CA ASP A 245 29.10 53.98 49.46
C ASP A 245 29.12 54.53 50.90
N ALA A 246 28.49 53.81 51.83
CA ALA A 246 28.52 54.16 53.26
C ALA A 246 29.92 54.00 53.90
N LYS A 247 30.73 53.04 53.44
CA LYS A 247 32.13 52.88 53.87
C LYS A 247 33.04 53.95 53.27
N ALA A 248 32.83 54.31 52.00
CA ALA A 248 33.60 55.33 51.29
C ALA A 248 33.46 56.71 51.97
N ARG A 249 32.21 57.15 52.20
CA ARG A 249 31.90 58.40 52.93
C ARG A 249 32.51 58.45 54.33
N ARG A 250 32.63 57.29 55.00
CA ARG A 250 33.23 57.19 56.34
C ARG A 250 34.77 57.23 56.32
N ARG A 251 35.43 56.90 55.21
CA ARG A 251 36.87 57.17 55.03
C ARG A 251 37.13 58.63 54.71
N GLU A 252 36.36 59.18 53.78
CA GLU A 252 36.44 60.60 53.36
C GLU A 252 36.34 61.55 54.56
N GLN A 253 35.40 61.30 55.48
CA GLN A 253 35.25 62.07 56.73
C GLN A 253 36.49 62.00 57.66
N LEU A 254 37.21 60.88 57.71
CA LEU A 254 38.40 60.73 58.56
C LEU A 254 39.63 61.41 57.93
N GLU A 255 39.79 61.30 56.60
CA GLU A 255 40.86 61.99 55.88
C GLU A 255 40.71 63.52 55.96
N ASP A 256 39.48 64.02 55.99
CA ASP A 256 39.19 65.46 56.09
C ASP A 256 39.43 66.02 57.51
N GLU A 257 39.27 65.22 58.56
CA GLU A 257 39.70 65.58 59.93
C GLU A 257 41.23 65.60 60.06
N GLU A 258 41.93 64.64 59.47
CA GLU A 258 43.40 64.56 59.52
C GLU A 258 44.06 65.73 58.77
N ARG A 259 43.55 66.08 57.59
CA ARG A 259 43.99 67.25 56.82
C ARG A 259 43.86 68.57 57.60
N ARG A 260 42.80 68.73 58.41
CA ARG A 260 42.60 69.93 59.25
C ARG A 260 43.65 70.04 60.34
N ARG A 261 43.96 68.95 61.05
CA ARG A 261 45.00 68.93 62.09
C ARG A 261 46.36 69.36 61.54
N ILE A 262 46.75 68.85 60.38
CA ILE A 262 48.03 69.16 59.72
C ILE A 262 48.08 70.65 59.30
N ALA A 263 46.97 71.21 58.80
CA ALA A 263 46.90 72.62 58.41
C ALA A 263 47.05 73.58 59.60
N ASP A 264 46.45 73.26 60.75
CA ASP A 264 46.54 74.08 61.96
C ASP A 264 47.94 74.03 62.60
N GLU A 265 48.60 72.86 62.60
CA GLU A 265 50.02 72.76 63.03
C GLU A 265 50.96 73.59 62.14
N GLN A 266 50.74 73.60 60.82
CA GLN A 266 51.54 74.43 59.90
C GLN A 266 51.35 75.92 60.16
N ARG A 267 50.11 76.39 60.39
CA ARG A 267 49.84 77.77 60.82
C ARG A 267 50.52 78.10 62.16
N ALA A 268 50.51 77.18 63.12
CA ALA A 268 51.16 77.34 64.41
C ALA A 268 52.71 77.32 64.35
N ARG A 269 53.32 76.90 63.23
CA ARG A 269 54.76 77.11 62.96
C ARG A 269 55.03 78.46 62.30
N ILE A 270 54.28 78.82 61.26
CA ILE A 270 54.47 80.09 60.51
C ILE A 270 54.34 81.31 61.44
N ASN A 271 53.34 81.32 62.33
CA ASN A 271 53.13 82.44 63.26
C ASN A 271 54.26 82.62 64.28
N ARG A 272 55.03 81.56 64.61
CA ARG A 272 56.20 81.67 65.50
C ARG A 272 57.39 82.32 64.80
N GLY A 273 57.75 81.82 63.60
CA GLY A 273 58.84 82.41 62.81
C GLY A 273 58.60 83.89 62.47
N ASN A 274 57.35 84.28 62.17
CA ASN A 274 57.01 85.68 61.90
C ASN A 274 57.15 86.58 63.15
N ALA A 275 56.83 86.08 64.34
CA ALA A 275 57.00 86.83 65.59
C ALA A 275 58.47 87.02 65.97
N GLU A 276 59.29 85.98 65.79
CA GLU A 276 60.73 86.02 66.00
C GLU A 276 61.43 87.01 65.04
N HIS A 277 61.05 87.01 63.76
CA HIS A 277 61.65 87.90 62.76
C HIS A 277 61.27 89.38 62.97
N ALA A 278 60.06 89.67 63.45
CA ALA A 278 59.63 91.01 63.81
C ALA A 278 60.40 91.56 65.03
N ALA A 279 60.64 90.74 66.06
CA ALA A 279 61.41 91.14 67.24
C ALA A 279 62.88 91.48 66.92
N GLU A 280 63.45 90.84 65.89
CA GLU A 280 64.82 91.10 65.43
C GLU A 280 64.93 92.45 64.68
N LEU A 281 63.94 92.79 63.84
CA LEU A 281 63.87 94.08 63.15
C LEU A 281 63.70 95.26 64.12
N GLU A 282 62.91 95.10 65.19
CA GLU A 282 62.72 96.13 66.22
C GLU A 282 64.05 96.46 66.94
N ARG A 283 64.84 95.42 67.26
CA ARG A 283 66.19 95.57 67.86
C ARG A 283 67.15 96.31 66.94
N GLN A 284 67.11 96.03 65.64
CA GLN A 284 67.97 96.70 64.65
C GLN A 284 67.59 98.18 64.48
N ARG A 285 66.30 98.54 64.54
CA ARG A 285 65.87 99.96 64.56
C ARG A 285 66.45 100.71 65.75
N ILE A 286 66.28 100.19 66.97
CA ILE A 286 66.74 100.85 68.20
C ILE A 286 68.26 101.10 68.18
N LEU A 287 69.04 100.13 67.67
CA LEU A 287 70.48 100.28 67.50
C LEU A 287 70.88 101.32 66.44
N ALA A 288 70.16 101.39 65.31
CA ALA A 288 70.41 102.38 64.26
C ALA A 288 70.06 103.81 64.70
N GLU A 289 68.95 103.98 65.41
CA GLU A 289 68.45 105.26 65.90
C GLU A 289 69.40 105.86 66.96
N ALA A 290 69.88 105.03 67.90
CA ALA A 290 70.91 105.43 68.87
C ALA A 290 72.26 105.82 68.23
N GLN A 291 72.66 105.17 67.13
CA GLN A 291 73.87 105.52 66.39
C GLN A 291 73.71 106.84 65.60
N ALA A 292 72.53 107.11 65.04
CA ALA A 292 72.23 108.36 64.35
C ALA A 292 72.23 109.58 65.28
N GLU A 293 71.70 109.43 66.50
CA GLU A 293 71.74 110.47 67.54
C GLU A 293 73.18 110.80 67.95
N ALA A 294 73.99 109.77 68.23
CA ALA A 294 75.40 109.91 68.59
C ALA A 294 76.24 110.56 67.48
N ALA A 295 75.92 110.30 66.21
CA ALA A 295 76.57 110.91 65.06
C ALA A 295 76.27 112.41 64.95
N LYS A 296 75.02 112.86 65.18
CA LYS A 296 74.65 114.28 65.17
C LYS A 296 75.41 115.09 66.21
N ILE A 297 75.54 114.58 67.43
CA ILE A 297 76.24 115.27 68.52
C ILE A 297 77.73 115.47 68.20
N ARG A 298 78.40 114.45 67.62
CA ARG A 298 79.79 114.59 67.15
C ARG A 298 79.91 115.60 66.01
N ALA A 299 79.04 115.51 65.00
CA ALA A 299 79.05 116.41 63.85
C ALA A 299 78.89 117.89 64.26
N GLN A 300 78.07 118.20 65.27
CA GLN A 300 77.91 119.56 65.78
C GLN A 300 79.14 120.07 66.56
N GLY A 301 79.83 119.20 67.30
CA GLY A 301 81.11 119.54 67.95
C GLY A 301 82.23 119.76 66.92
N GLU A 302 82.38 118.84 65.98
CA GLU A 302 83.40 118.89 64.93
C GLU A 302 83.19 120.06 63.97
N ALA A 303 81.96 120.38 63.59
CA ALA A 303 81.66 121.54 62.73
C ALA A 303 82.09 122.88 63.35
N LYS A 304 81.99 123.00 64.69
CA LYS A 304 82.41 124.21 65.40
C LYS A 304 83.94 124.30 65.48
N ALA A 305 84.62 123.24 65.93
CA ALA A 305 86.08 123.19 65.99
C ALA A 305 86.76 123.29 64.61
N ALA A 306 86.11 122.80 63.55
CA ALA A 306 86.63 122.87 62.18
C ALA A 306 86.45 124.26 61.52
N ALA A 307 85.57 125.12 62.03
CA ALA A 307 85.47 126.51 61.56
C ALA A 307 86.72 127.29 61.97
N ASP A 308 87.03 127.28 63.27
CA ASP A 308 88.20 127.95 63.86
C ASP A 308 89.51 127.44 63.22
N ALA A 309 89.63 126.12 63.05
CA ALA A 309 90.79 125.50 62.40
C ALA A 309 90.93 125.80 60.89
N ARG A 310 89.89 126.29 60.21
CA ARG A 310 89.96 126.65 58.77
C ARG A 310 90.53 128.04 58.54
N GLU A 311 90.39 128.98 59.49
CA GLU A 311 91.02 130.30 59.37
C GLU A 311 92.54 130.21 59.60
N GLU A 312 92.97 129.47 60.62
CA GLU A 312 94.37 129.10 60.86
C GLU A 312 95.01 128.42 59.63
N ARG A 313 94.36 127.38 59.09
CA ARG A 313 94.91 126.61 57.96
C ARG A 313 95.02 127.43 56.67
N ARG A 314 94.22 128.49 56.49
CA ARG A 314 94.33 129.39 55.32
C ARG A 314 95.61 130.24 55.34
N LYS A 315 96.27 130.41 56.50
CA LYS A 315 97.57 131.10 56.63
C LYS A 315 98.77 130.16 56.49
N ALA A 316 98.58 128.85 56.72
CA ALA A 316 99.69 127.90 56.91
C ALA A 316 100.05 127.04 55.69
N ALA A 317 99.09 126.72 54.81
CA ALA A 317 99.22 125.58 53.89
C ALA A 317 99.34 125.93 52.38
N GLU A 318 99.36 127.21 52.01
CA GLU A 318 99.83 127.65 50.69
C GLU A 318 101.29 127.18 50.44
N ALA A 319 102.04 126.95 51.51
CA ALA A 319 103.38 126.37 51.56
C ALA A 319 103.48 124.86 51.22
N ARG A 320 102.40 124.13 50.89
CA ARG A 320 102.47 122.70 50.50
C ARG A 320 101.82 122.34 49.16
N ARG A 321 102.26 123.04 48.12
CA ARG A 321 102.45 122.42 46.80
C ARG A 321 103.48 121.28 46.90
N ALA A 322 103.08 120.01 47.08
CA ALA A 322 103.79 118.82 46.58
C ALA A 322 103.11 117.48 46.96
N ARG A 323 103.09 116.54 46.00
CA ARG A 323 102.89 115.07 46.11
C ARG A 323 101.47 114.53 46.45
N THR A 324 100.83 114.00 45.40
CA THR A 324 100.32 112.60 45.20
C THR A 324 99.98 111.70 46.40
N ALA A 325 99.01 110.75 46.35
CA ALA A 325 98.28 110.14 45.21
C ALA A 325 96.87 109.58 45.58
N LEU A 326 96.18 108.95 44.61
CA LEU A 326 94.82 108.35 44.66
C LEU A 326 94.74 106.90 45.23
N PRO A 327 93.54 106.43 45.63
CA PRO A 327 93.16 105.02 45.83
C PRO A 327 91.99 104.53 44.93
N ALA A 328 91.41 103.33 45.25
CA ALA A 328 90.20 102.68 44.71
C ALA A 328 90.35 101.85 43.40
N ALA A 329 89.47 100.89 43.02
CA ALA A 329 88.11 100.54 43.50
C ALA A 329 87.75 99.02 43.43
N LEU A 330 86.45 98.66 43.62
CA LEU A 330 85.84 97.30 43.66
C LEU A 330 84.69 97.13 42.60
N PRO A 331 84.09 95.92 42.40
CA PRO A 331 83.25 95.57 41.22
C PRO A 331 81.70 95.56 41.43
N VAL A 332 80.95 95.14 40.38
CA VAL A 332 79.49 95.22 40.10
C VAL A 332 79.10 94.09 39.08
N GLU A 333 77.90 93.47 38.94
CA GLU A 333 76.69 93.23 39.77
C GLU A 333 75.68 92.30 38.99
N GLY A 334 74.72 91.63 39.69
CA GLY A 334 73.49 91.00 39.11
C GLY A 334 73.60 89.57 38.49
N THR A 335 72.54 88.87 38.03
CA THR A 335 71.06 88.92 38.26
C THR A 335 70.31 87.71 37.61
N ALA A 336 69.04 87.45 37.98
CA ALA A 336 67.94 86.80 37.19
C ALA A 336 67.81 85.24 37.03
N ILE A 337 66.69 84.82 36.41
CA ILE A 337 65.97 83.50 36.37
C ILE A 337 64.80 83.56 35.33
N PRO A 338 63.89 82.57 35.05
CA PRO A 338 63.80 81.08 35.27
C PRO A 338 63.28 80.28 34.00
N THR A 339 62.65 79.09 34.16
CA THR A 339 61.38 78.55 33.49
C THR A 339 61.42 77.16 32.79
N ALA A 340 60.27 76.42 32.84
CA ALA A 340 59.72 75.38 31.90
C ALA A 340 59.93 73.84 32.11
N GLN A 341 59.05 73.03 31.47
CA GLN A 341 58.89 71.54 31.48
C GLN A 341 58.81 70.99 30.01
N PRO A 342 58.22 69.81 29.64
CA PRO A 342 58.18 68.41 30.17
C PRO A 342 58.55 67.35 29.06
N THR A 343 58.28 66.02 29.23
CA THR A 343 57.66 65.05 28.24
C THR A 343 57.88 63.54 28.61
N ALA A 344 57.16 62.60 27.97
CA ALA A 344 56.89 61.18 28.34
C ALA A 344 57.78 60.08 27.69
N LEU A 345 57.38 58.78 27.79
CA LEU A 345 58.18 57.58 27.44
C LEU A 345 57.36 56.32 27.01
N LEU A 346 58.03 55.39 26.27
CA LEU A 346 57.74 53.97 25.92
C LEU A 346 56.68 53.65 24.82
N GLU A 347 56.85 52.83 23.75
CA GLU A 347 57.72 51.68 23.29
C GLU A 347 57.05 50.25 23.38
N PRO A 348 57.44 49.17 22.62
CA PRO A 348 56.84 48.84 21.29
C PRO A 348 56.72 47.29 20.97
N ARG A 349 56.94 46.87 19.69
CA ARG A 349 57.15 45.50 19.08
C ARG A 349 55.91 44.77 18.51
N THR A 350 55.85 44.10 17.32
CA THR A 350 56.73 43.43 16.29
C THR A 350 57.04 41.93 16.51
N ALA A 351 57.11 41.01 15.51
CA ALA A 351 56.64 40.93 14.09
C ALA A 351 56.94 39.53 13.44
N LEU A 352 56.39 39.27 12.23
CA LEU A 352 56.80 38.32 11.14
C LEU A 352 56.48 36.78 11.18
N PRO A 353 56.45 36.07 10.00
CA PRO A 353 55.94 34.68 9.84
C PRO A 353 56.89 33.67 9.13
N ALA A 354 56.44 32.41 8.95
CA ALA A 354 56.99 31.41 8.01
C ALA A 354 55.91 30.37 7.59
N ALA A 355 56.18 29.50 6.60
CA ALA A 355 55.21 28.54 6.00
C ALA A 355 55.80 27.11 5.84
N LEU A 356 54.96 26.11 5.48
CA LEU A 356 55.22 25.08 4.42
C LEU A 356 54.15 23.96 4.30
N LEU A 357 53.97 23.49 3.04
CA LEU A 357 53.60 22.15 2.54
C LEU A 357 52.38 21.33 3.07
N ASN A 358 51.40 21.14 2.17
CA ASN A 358 50.77 19.88 1.69
C ASN A 358 49.31 20.15 1.24
N GLY A 359 48.72 19.52 0.22
CA GLY A 359 49.21 18.55 -0.77
C GLY A 359 48.03 17.89 -1.53
N ALA A 360 48.27 17.35 -2.74
CA ALA A 360 47.35 16.51 -3.54
C ALA A 360 46.07 17.13 -4.17
N THR A 361 46.21 17.57 -5.43
CA THR A 361 45.39 17.25 -6.64
C THR A 361 43.85 17.36 -6.66
N ALA A 362 43.35 17.86 -7.81
CA ALA A 362 41.93 17.95 -8.19
C ALA A 362 41.63 17.19 -9.50
N LEU A 363 40.47 17.46 -10.14
CA LEU A 363 40.02 16.98 -11.47
C LEU A 363 39.56 15.50 -11.53
N SER A 364 38.66 15.09 -12.44
CA SER A 364 37.61 15.79 -13.20
C SER A 364 36.58 14.75 -13.68
N GLY A 365 35.34 15.16 -13.95
CA GLY A 365 34.33 14.27 -14.54
C GLY A 365 34.60 13.96 -16.01
N ALA A 366 34.30 12.71 -16.41
CA ALA A 366 34.14 12.28 -17.80
C ALA A 366 33.16 11.07 -17.83
N GLU A 367 32.28 11.01 -18.83
CA GLU A 367 31.36 9.88 -19.02
C GLU A 367 32.08 8.63 -19.55
N PRO A 368 31.47 7.45 -19.38
CA PRO A 368 31.27 6.61 -20.57
C PRO A 368 29.82 6.14 -20.74
N THR A 369 29.31 6.26 -21.96
CA THR A 369 27.93 5.91 -22.32
C THR A 369 27.70 4.38 -22.32
N ALA A 370 27.15 3.83 -21.24
CA ALA A 370 26.72 2.43 -21.17
C ALA A 370 25.35 2.24 -21.87
N LYS A 371 25.32 1.52 -22.99
CA LYS A 371 24.08 1.16 -23.71
C LYS A 371 23.23 0.18 -22.90
N THR A 372 22.35 0.70 -22.06
CA THR A 372 21.40 -0.09 -21.28
C THR A 372 20.37 -0.75 -22.20
N ARG A 373 20.59 -2.03 -22.53
CA ARG A 373 19.67 -2.84 -23.35
C ARG A 373 18.39 -3.08 -22.55
N LYS A 374 17.33 -2.31 -22.82
CA LYS A 374 16.00 -2.55 -22.23
C LYS A 374 15.55 -3.98 -22.58
N LEU A 375 15.55 -4.86 -21.59
CA LEU A 375 14.79 -6.09 -21.61
C LEU A 375 13.31 -5.72 -21.45
N THR A 376 12.60 -5.59 -22.58
CA THR A 376 11.13 -5.66 -22.58
C THR A 376 10.72 -6.99 -21.96
N ALA A 377 9.90 -6.92 -20.91
CA ALA A 377 9.32 -8.12 -20.32
C ALA A 377 8.51 -8.87 -21.39
N VAL A 378 8.80 -10.17 -21.55
CA VAL A 378 7.99 -11.04 -22.39
C VAL A 378 6.63 -11.21 -21.69
N PRO A 379 5.50 -10.91 -22.33
CA PRO A 379 4.20 -11.19 -21.74
C PRO A 379 4.05 -12.71 -21.56
N THR A 380 3.70 -13.15 -20.35
CA THR A 380 3.38 -14.56 -20.10
C THR A 380 2.08 -14.90 -20.81
N ALA A 381 2.08 -15.97 -21.62
CA ALA A 381 0.93 -16.35 -22.45
C ALA A 381 -0.37 -16.57 -21.65
N GLU A 382 -0.24 -16.93 -20.38
CA GLU A 382 -1.31 -17.05 -19.38
C GLU A 382 -2.12 -15.75 -19.19
N ALA A 383 -1.48 -14.58 -19.31
CA ALA A 383 -2.14 -13.28 -19.16
C ALA A 383 -3.01 -12.89 -20.38
N ASP A 384 -2.70 -13.39 -21.57
CA ASP A 384 -3.49 -13.13 -22.78
C ASP A 384 -4.67 -14.11 -22.93
N ASP A 385 -4.59 -15.34 -22.39
CA ASP A 385 -5.72 -16.28 -22.40
C ASP A 385 -6.84 -15.83 -21.43
N VAL A 386 -6.50 -15.25 -20.27
CA VAL A 386 -7.49 -14.63 -19.36
C VAL A 386 -8.24 -13.48 -20.05
N ARG A 387 -7.52 -12.57 -20.72
CA ARG A 387 -8.14 -11.50 -21.54
C ARG A 387 -9.02 -12.08 -22.65
N GLY A 388 -8.56 -13.17 -23.29
CA GLY A 388 -9.31 -13.90 -24.28
C GLY A 388 -10.60 -14.52 -23.73
N ALA A 389 -10.61 -14.98 -22.47
CA ALA A 389 -11.78 -15.50 -21.79
C ALA A 389 -12.79 -14.39 -21.41
N GLU A 390 -12.31 -13.27 -20.86
CA GLU A 390 -13.16 -12.12 -20.52
C GLU A 390 -13.80 -11.49 -21.76
N ALA A 391 -13.04 -11.31 -22.84
CA ALA A 391 -13.57 -10.81 -24.11
C ALA A 391 -14.65 -11.74 -24.72
N LYS A 392 -14.48 -13.07 -24.60
CA LYS A 392 -15.50 -14.05 -25.02
C LYS A 392 -16.77 -13.98 -24.16
N ARG A 393 -16.64 -13.84 -22.84
CA ARG A 393 -17.79 -13.67 -21.93
C ARG A 393 -18.59 -12.42 -22.29
N LYS A 394 -17.90 -11.27 -22.41
CA LYS A 394 -18.55 -10.02 -22.82
C LYS A 394 -19.23 -10.13 -24.19
N GLN A 395 -18.60 -10.77 -25.18
CA GLN A 395 -19.24 -11.00 -26.48
C GLN A 395 -20.54 -11.81 -26.37
N ILE A 396 -20.64 -12.75 -25.43
CA ILE A 396 -21.84 -13.56 -25.19
C ILE A 396 -22.90 -12.76 -24.42
N GLU A 397 -22.50 -11.95 -23.43
CA GLU A 397 -23.40 -11.07 -22.68
C GLU A 397 -24.01 -9.98 -23.56
N ASP A 398 -23.19 -9.29 -24.37
CA ASP A 398 -23.63 -8.29 -25.35
C ASP A 398 -24.58 -8.92 -26.39
N ALA A 399 -24.35 -10.17 -26.80
CA ALA A 399 -25.21 -10.90 -27.74
C ALA A 399 -26.53 -11.36 -27.12
N ASN A 400 -26.53 -11.86 -25.88
CA ASN A 400 -27.77 -12.18 -25.16
C ASN A 400 -28.63 -10.92 -24.98
N PHE A 401 -27.99 -9.78 -24.69
CA PHE A 401 -28.68 -8.50 -24.56
C PHE A 401 -29.27 -8.00 -25.89
N GLU A 402 -28.52 -8.04 -27.00
CA GLU A 402 -29.05 -7.66 -28.32
C GLU A 402 -30.21 -8.57 -28.73
N ALA A 403 -30.11 -9.89 -28.51
CA ALA A 403 -31.17 -10.85 -28.82
C ALA A 403 -32.44 -10.61 -27.97
N ALA A 404 -32.31 -10.28 -26.68
CA ALA A 404 -33.44 -9.94 -25.82
C ALA A 404 -34.16 -8.66 -26.27
N VAL A 405 -33.40 -7.63 -26.67
CA VAL A 405 -33.95 -6.36 -27.19
C VAL A 405 -34.66 -6.57 -28.52
N LEU A 406 -34.12 -7.38 -29.42
CA LEU A 406 -34.73 -7.74 -30.70
C LEU A 406 -36.08 -8.46 -30.51
N LEU A 407 -36.12 -9.50 -29.66
CA LEU A 407 -37.35 -10.20 -29.28
C LEU A 407 -38.41 -9.23 -28.69
N ALA A 408 -37.99 -8.31 -27.82
CA ALA A 408 -38.89 -7.35 -27.18
C ALA A 408 -39.39 -6.23 -28.10
N LEU A 409 -38.72 -5.98 -29.23
CA LEU A 409 -39.20 -5.10 -30.31
C LEU A 409 -40.12 -5.83 -31.31
N GLY A 410 -40.19 -7.16 -31.27
CA GLY A 410 -40.81 -7.96 -32.33
C GLY A 410 -39.98 -8.01 -33.63
N GLU A 411 -38.76 -7.49 -33.61
CA GLU A 411 -37.80 -7.59 -34.71
C GLU A 411 -37.03 -8.90 -34.57
N GLU A 412 -37.51 -9.99 -35.20
CA GLU A 412 -36.75 -11.25 -35.32
C GLU A 412 -35.95 -11.30 -36.64
N PRO A 413 -34.72 -10.75 -36.73
CA PRO A 413 -33.84 -11.06 -37.84
C PRO A 413 -33.48 -12.54 -37.80
N THR A 414 -33.25 -13.16 -38.97
CA THR A 414 -33.04 -14.61 -38.99
C THR A 414 -31.86 -15.01 -38.10
N ARG A 415 -31.97 -16.14 -37.41
CA ARG A 415 -30.96 -16.61 -36.45
C ARG A 415 -29.56 -16.75 -37.08
N LYS A 416 -29.51 -16.91 -38.40
CA LYS A 416 -28.31 -16.91 -39.24
C LYS A 416 -27.71 -15.50 -39.39
N ASP A 417 -28.53 -14.49 -39.70
CA ASP A 417 -28.07 -13.11 -39.87
C ASP A 417 -27.63 -12.49 -38.53
N PHE A 418 -28.33 -12.82 -37.45
CA PHE A 418 -27.91 -12.47 -36.09
C PHE A 418 -26.55 -13.10 -35.75
N ALA A 419 -26.37 -14.41 -35.95
CA ALA A 419 -25.09 -15.08 -35.68
C ALA A 419 -23.95 -14.57 -36.58
N ALA A 420 -24.25 -14.14 -37.81
CA ALA A 420 -23.27 -13.57 -38.74
C ALA A 420 -22.64 -12.27 -38.20
N ARG A 421 -23.39 -11.40 -37.49
CA ARG A 421 -22.86 -10.18 -36.84
C ARG A 421 -21.69 -10.45 -35.89
N TYR A 422 -21.69 -11.62 -35.23
CA TYR A 422 -20.67 -12.02 -34.26
C TYR A 422 -19.61 -12.98 -34.84
N GLY A 423 -19.69 -13.32 -36.13
CA GLY A 423 -18.83 -14.32 -36.78
C GLY A 423 -19.07 -15.74 -36.23
N ARG A 424 -20.34 -16.16 -36.11
CA ARG A 424 -20.78 -17.44 -35.54
C ARG A 424 -21.79 -18.14 -36.45
N GLY A 425 -22.02 -19.44 -36.20
CA GLY A 425 -23.00 -20.25 -36.92
C GLY A 425 -24.42 -20.15 -36.37
N GLU A 426 -25.42 -20.57 -37.16
CA GLU A 426 -26.85 -20.49 -36.82
C GLU A 426 -27.21 -21.15 -35.47
N THR A 427 -26.55 -22.26 -35.11
CA THR A 427 -26.74 -22.94 -33.83
C THR A 427 -26.44 -22.03 -32.64
N TRP A 428 -25.34 -21.29 -32.69
CA TRP A 428 -24.97 -20.32 -31.67
C TRP A 428 -26.00 -19.18 -31.58
N GLY A 429 -26.50 -18.70 -32.71
CA GLY A 429 -27.58 -17.70 -32.73
C GLY A 429 -28.86 -18.22 -32.06
N ARG A 430 -29.25 -19.47 -32.33
CA ARG A 430 -30.38 -20.13 -31.68
C ARG A 430 -30.20 -20.26 -30.16
N GLU A 431 -28.98 -20.57 -29.71
CA GLU A 431 -28.64 -20.62 -28.29
C GLU A 431 -28.70 -19.23 -27.63
N ARG A 432 -28.21 -18.17 -28.29
CA ARG A 432 -28.27 -16.80 -27.76
C ARG A 432 -29.72 -16.34 -27.55
N TYR A 433 -30.62 -16.61 -28.49
CA TYR A 433 -32.05 -16.30 -28.31
C TYR A 433 -32.69 -17.07 -27.14
N ALA A 434 -32.41 -18.37 -26.99
CA ALA A 434 -32.94 -19.17 -25.87
C ALA A 434 -32.36 -18.76 -24.50
N ASP A 435 -31.07 -18.41 -24.45
CA ASP A 435 -30.46 -17.83 -23.25
C ASP A 435 -31.01 -16.43 -22.95
N ALA A 436 -31.35 -15.63 -23.97
CA ALA A 436 -31.92 -14.30 -23.82
C ALA A 436 -33.35 -14.31 -23.27
N GLU A 437 -34.21 -15.23 -23.74
CA GLU A 437 -35.53 -15.47 -23.14
C GLU A 437 -35.40 -15.89 -21.68
N ARG A 438 -34.54 -16.89 -21.39
CA ARG A 438 -34.34 -17.36 -20.02
C ARG A 438 -33.81 -16.26 -19.10
N LEU A 439 -32.81 -15.47 -19.53
CA LEU A 439 -32.27 -14.36 -18.73
C LEU A 439 -33.30 -13.26 -18.48
N ARG A 440 -34.17 -12.94 -19.44
CA ARG A 440 -35.26 -11.96 -19.23
C ARG A 440 -36.30 -12.45 -18.22
N ASP A 441 -36.52 -13.76 -18.15
CA ASP A 441 -37.53 -14.36 -17.29
C ASP A 441 -36.96 -14.77 -15.89
N GLU A 442 -35.63 -14.94 -15.76
CA GLU A 442 -34.92 -15.27 -14.50
C GLU A 442 -34.29 -14.04 -13.79
N ASP A 443 -33.85 -13.01 -14.52
CA ASP A 443 -33.12 -11.85 -13.99
C ASP A 443 -33.88 -10.53 -14.23
N ALA A 444 -34.39 -9.95 -13.14
CA ALA A 444 -35.18 -8.71 -13.16
C ALA A 444 -34.36 -7.46 -13.53
N ASP A 445 -33.06 -7.41 -13.20
CA ASP A 445 -32.19 -6.28 -13.55
C ASP A 445 -31.80 -6.35 -15.03
N PHE A 446 -31.58 -7.57 -15.56
CA PHE A 446 -31.44 -7.79 -17.00
C PHE A 446 -32.71 -7.39 -17.75
N ALA A 447 -33.89 -7.83 -17.29
CA ALA A 447 -35.17 -7.45 -17.88
C ALA A 447 -35.41 -5.94 -17.87
N ALA A 448 -35.09 -5.25 -16.76
CA ALA A 448 -35.20 -3.80 -16.65
C ALA A 448 -34.26 -3.06 -17.63
N ARG A 449 -33.02 -3.54 -17.79
CA ARG A 449 -32.06 -3.00 -18.78
C ARG A 449 -32.56 -3.20 -20.23
N VAL A 450 -33.14 -4.36 -20.54
CA VAL A 450 -33.72 -4.64 -21.86
C VAL A 450 -34.89 -3.70 -22.13
N ALA A 451 -35.81 -3.55 -21.17
CA ALA A 451 -36.95 -2.63 -21.29
C ALA A 451 -36.52 -1.16 -21.51
N ALA A 452 -35.48 -0.70 -20.82
CA ALA A 452 -34.92 0.64 -21.00
C ALA A 452 -34.30 0.84 -22.41
N GLU A 453 -33.60 -0.16 -22.94
CA GLU A 453 -33.04 -0.12 -24.30
C GLU A 453 -34.12 -0.20 -25.38
N VAL A 454 -35.16 -1.00 -25.17
CA VAL A 454 -36.35 -1.08 -26.04
C VAL A 454 -37.07 0.27 -26.05
N ALA A 455 -37.28 0.92 -24.91
CA ALA A 455 -37.85 2.26 -24.83
C ALA A 455 -36.97 3.32 -25.52
N ARG A 456 -35.63 3.16 -25.50
CA ARG A 456 -34.68 4.04 -26.20
C ARG A 456 -34.74 3.88 -27.72
N ARG A 457 -34.96 2.67 -28.23
CA ARG A 457 -35.07 2.36 -29.68
C ARG A 457 -36.46 2.63 -30.25
N GLY A 458 -37.51 2.29 -29.49
CA GLY A 458 -38.91 2.41 -29.88
C GLY A 458 -39.47 3.84 -29.78
N LYS A 459 -38.73 4.79 -29.20
CA LYS A 459 -39.10 6.21 -29.27
C LYS A 459 -38.83 6.71 -30.70
N PRO A 460 -39.86 7.12 -31.48
CA PRO A 460 -39.65 7.59 -32.84
C PRO A 460 -38.74 8.81 -32.84
N ALA A 461 -37.89 8.91 -33.88
CA ALA A 461 -36.99 10.04 -34.05
C ALA A 461 -37.76 11.30 -34.48
N GLU A 462 -38.35 12.00 -33.50
CA GLU A 462 -39.00 13.30 -33.69
C GLU A 462 -37.96 14.34 -34.17
N SER A 463 -37.86 14.46 -35.49
CA SER A 463 -37.43 15.65 -36.23
C SER A 463 -36.30 16.48 -35.58
N VAL A 464 -35.09 15.92 -35.55
CA VAL A 464 -33.86 16.74 -35.51
C VAL A 464 -33.63 17.35 -36.89
N THR A 465 -34.53 18.25 -37.28
CA THR A 465 -34.45 19.09 -38.49
C THR A 465 -34.34 20.53 -38.04
N ALA A 466 -33.13 21.08 -38.19
CA ALA A 466 -32.86 22.51 -38.15
C ALA A 466 -32.89 23.08 -39.58
#